data_AF-A0A182UBI5-F1
#
_entry.id   AF-A0A182UBI5-F1
#
_cell.length_a   1.000
_cell.length_b   1.000
_cell.length_c   1.000
_cell.angle_alpha   90.00
_cell.angle_beta   90.00
_cell.angle_gamma   90.00
#
_symmetry.space_group_name_H-M   'P 1'
#
loop_
_entity.id
_entity.type
_entity.pdbx_description
1 polymer ?
#
loop_
_entity_poly.entity_id
_entity_poly.type
_entity_poly.pdbx_seq_one_letter_code
_entity_poly.pdbx_strand_id
1 'polypeptide(L)'
;MTHIATTYDRTMSVTIVLFYTFVTLFMFLSYNPKPKKIVESIRSFLLHLLQHNGDAGAGSGGLQATACTGLQTSPVSPPAPSPPSNDAGVPTVRSIWDIPGPRRLPLIGTKWRYFFGRHRYAKVHETFMEMHRRYGPIMLDVDTVPIVNLFDRADMEKVLRYPSRYPFRPPTEIVEVYRSSRPDRFGVTNLINAQGAKWHELRAKLTTGITSRHVLQAFIPSVNEICDDFVDLVRRQRADDGTIRNFQDIANSVGLEIICCLVLGRRMGYLTTNRQNAKFMRLAEAVKESF
;
A
#
# COMPACT_ATOMS: atom_id res chain seq x y z
N MET A 1 22.92 37.32 10.83
CA MET A 1 22.99 35.93 11.32
C MET A 1 21.69 35.71 12.09
N THR A 2 20.72 34.91 11.66
CA THR A 2 20.82 33.49 11.29
C THR A 2 19.67 33.13 10.34
N HIS A 3 20.01 32.54 9.19
CA HIS A 3 19.11 31.94 8.22
C HIS A 3 18.60 30.59 8.80
N ILE A 4 17.30 30.45 9.07
CA ILE A 4 16.67 29.12 9.29
C ILE A 4 15.84 28.83 8.05
N ALA A 5 16.45 28.06 7.15
CA ALA A 5 15.89 27.65 5.88
C ALA A 5 14.67 26.74 6.08
N THR A 6 13.58 27.16 5.45
CA THR A 6 12.39 26.41 5.08
C THR A 6 12.75 25.11 4.33
N THR A 7 13.00 24.05 5.10
CA THR A 7 13.16 22.68 4.58
C THR A 7 12.01 21.81 5.08
N TYR A 8 10.79 22.35 5.06
CA TYR A 8 9.57 21.57 5.33
C TYR A 8 9.10 20.93 4.01
N ASP A 9 9.73 19.79 3.75
CA ASP A 9 9.10 18.53 3.36
C ASP A 9 8.42 18.37 1.98
N ARG A 10 9.17 18.63 0.90
CA ARG A 10 8.91 18.00 -0.41
C ARG A 10 8.98 16.46 -0.34
N THR A 11 9.70 15.92 0.63
CA THR A 11 9.91 14.48 0.82
C THR A 11 8.63 13.77 1.27
N MET A 12 7.83 14.35 2.16
CA MET A 12 6.54 13.77 2.60
C MET A 12 5.48 13.77 1.50
N SER A 13 5.42 14.83 0.68
CA SER A 13 4.52 14.85 -0.49
C SER A 13 4.91 13.77 -1.50
N VAL A 14 6.21 13.60 -1.77
CA VAL A 14 6.72 12.51 -2.62
C VAL A 14 6.48 11.14 -1.97
N THR A 15 6.59 11.01 -0.65
CA THR A 15 6.34 9.75 0.07
C THR A 15 4.87 9.34 0.03
N ILE A 16 3.94 10.30 0.13
CA ILE A 16 2.51 10.05 -0.01
C ILE A 16 2.16 9.66 -1.45
N VAL A 17 2.71 10.35 -2.44
CA VAL A 17 2.52 9.99 -3.86
C VAL A 17 3.12 8.61 -4.14
N LEU A 18 4.30 8.30 -3.60
CA LEU A 18 4.93 6.97 -3.69
C LEU A 18 4.11 5.90 -2.96
N PHE A 19 3.48 6.22 -1.84
CA PHE A 19 2.61 5.30 -1.11
C PHE A 19 1.34 5.00 -1.91
N TYR A 20 0.66 6.02 -2.45
CA TYR A 20 -0.55 5.82 -3.25
C TYR A 20 -0.25 5.13 -4.58
N THR A 21 0.85 5.47 -5.26
CA THR A 21 1.29 4.76 -6.46
C THR A 21 1.71 3.33 -6.15
N PHE A 22 2.38 3.06 -5.02
CA PHE A 22 2.71 1.71 -4.59
C PHE A 22 1.48 0.89 -4.21
N VAL A 23 0.52 1.45 -3.49
CA VAL A 23 -0.75 0.78 -3.14
C VAL A 23 -1.58 0.52 -4.40
N THR A 24 -1.61 1.46 -5.35
CA THR A 24 -2.32 1.30 -6.63
C THR A 24 -1.63 0.26 -7.52
N LEU A 25 -0.30 0.29 -7.62
CA LEU A 25 0.49 -0.68 -8.35
C LEU A 25 0.41 -2.07 -7.71
N PHE A 26 0.44 -2.15 -6.37
CA PHE A 26 0.23 -3.39 -5.62
C PHE A 26 -1.18 -3.93 -5.87
N MET A 27 -2.22 -3.10 -5.81
CA MET A 27 -3.57 -3.50 -6.19
C MET A 27 -3.63 -3.99 -7.64
N PHE A 28 -2.89 -3.37 -8.57
CA PHE A 28 -2.86 -3.77 -9.99
C PHE A 28 -2.10 -5.08 -10.22
N LEU A 29 -0.99 -5.29 -9.51
CA LEU A 29 -0.15 -6.49 -9.58
C LEU A 29 -0.78 -7.67 -8.85
N SER A 30 -1.47 -7.43 -7.74
CA SER A 30 -2.24 -8.46 -7.02
C SER A 30 -3.49 -8.90 -7.80
N TYR A 31 -3.92 -8.17 -8.83
CA TYR A 31 -5.14 -8.48 -9.59
C TYR A 31 -4.90 -9.25 -10.90
N ASN A 32 -3.65 -9.56 -11.27
CA ASN A 32 -3.36 -10.20 -12.57
C ASN A 32 -2.65 -11.56 -12.39
N PRO A 33 -3.35 -12.71 -12.52
CA PRO A 33 -2.76 -14.04 -12.31
C PRO A 33 -1.83 -14.49 -13.45
N LYS A 34 -1.42 -13.60 -14.37
CA LYS A 34 -0.51 -13.94 -15.47
C LYS A 34 0.66 -12.96 -15.54
N PRO A 35 1.69 -13.12 -14.68
CA PRO A 35 2.90 -12.29 -14.69
C PRO A 35 3.60 -12.29 -16.06
N LYS A 36 3.44 -13.36 -16.84
CA LYS A 36 4.06 -13.49 -18.17
C LYS A 36 3.61 -12.41 -19.16
N LYS A 37 2.34 -11.98 -19.18
CA LYS A 37 1.87 -10.98 -20.16
C LYS A 37 2.33 -9.56 -19.81
N ILE A 38 2.44 -9.23 -18.53
CA ILE A 38 2.96 -7.93 -18.08
C ILE A 38 4.47 -7.88 -18.29
N VAL A 39 5.20 -8.96 -17.98
CA VAL A 39 6.64 -9.05 -18.26
C VAL A 39 6.90 -8.99 -19.76
N GLU A 40 6.12 -9.66 -20.60
CA GLU A 40 6.25 -9.56 -22.07
C GLU A 40 5.83 -8.18 -22.61
N SER A 41 4.85 -7.51 -21.99
CA SER A 41 4.47 -6.14 -22.38
C SER A 41 5.52 -5.11 -21.96
N ILE A 42 6.11 -5.25 -20.77
CA ILE A 42 7.22 -4.42 -20.31
C ILE A 42 8.47 -4.71 -21.14
N ARG A 43 8.74 -5.98 -21.45
CA ARG A 43 9.82 -6.39 -22.36
C ARG A 43 9.62 -5.81 -23.75
N SER A 44 8.42 -5.90 -24.32
CA SER A 44 8.09 -5.34 -25.62
C SER A 44 8.18 -3.80 -25.62
N PHE A 45 7.73 -3.14 -24.55
CA PHE A 45 7.85 -1.69 -24.39
C PHE A 45 9.30 -1.23 -24.22
N LEU A 46 10.10 -1.95 -23.41
CA LEU A 46 11.52 -1.68 -23.24
C LEU A 46 12.31 -1.97 -24.52
N LEU A 47 11.97 -3.04 -25.25
CA LEU A 47 12.57 -3.35 -26.56
C LEU A 47 12.21 -2.29 -27.59
N HIS A 48 10.97 -1.77 -27.59
CA HIS A 48 10.54 -0.68 -28.46
C HIS A 48 11.27 0.62 -28.13
N LEU A 49 11.49 0.92 -26.85
CA LEU A 49 12.30 2.08 -26.40
C LEU A 49 13.78 1.91 -26.74
N LEU A 50 14.30 0.68 -26.69
CA LEU A 50 15.69 0.37 -27.06
C LEU A 50 15.90 0.39 -28.58
N GLN A 51 14.90 0.00 -29.38
CA GLN A 51 14.92 0.13 -30.84
C GLN A 51 14.83 1.61 -31.24
N HIS A 52 14.01 2.42 -30.56
CA HIS A 52 13.91 3.85 -30.84
C HIS A 52 15.14 4.67 -30.42
N ASN A 53 15.99 4.11 -29.54
CA ASN A 53 17.30 4.65 -29.18
C ASN A 53 18.48 3.96 -29.93
N GLY A 54 18.20 2.91 -30.72
CA GLY A 54 19.18 2.05 -31.37
C GLY A 54 19.42 2.34 -32.86
N ASP A 55 18.55 3.13 -33.50
CA ASP A 55 18.74 3.56 -34.90
C ASP A 55 19.79 4.67 -35.07
N ALA A 56 20.60 4.91 -34.04
CA ALA A 56 21.83 5.70 -34.09
C ALA A 56 23.05 4.84 -33.67
N GLY A 57 23.35 3.77 -34.41
CA GLY A 57 24.59 3.01 -34.20
C GLY A 57 24.60 1.62 -34.83
N ALA A 58 25.29 1.51 -35.96
CA ALA A 58 25.44 0.31 -36.79
C ALA A 58 26.03 -0.94 -36.09
N GLY A 59 25.78 -2.13 -36.69
CA GLY A 59 26.86 -3.11 -36.91
C GLY A 59 26.68 -4.55 -36.38
N SER A 60 26.15 -5.43 -37.24
CA SER A 60 26.63 -6.79 -37.61
C SER A 60 27.22 -7.79 -36.60
N GLY A 61 26.71 -9.04 -36.71
CA GLY A 61 27.42 -10.33 -36.45
C GLY A 61 26.95 -11.04 -35.17
N GLY A 62 26.56 -12.31 -35.11
CA GLY A 62 26.68 -13.44 -36.02
C GLY A 62 27.10 -14.68 -35.21
N LEU A 63 26.39 -15.80 -35.39
CA LEU A 63 26.75 -17.20 -35.03
C LEU A 63 26.80 -17.59 -33.53
N GLN A 64 26.56 -18.83 -33.11
CA GLN A 64 25.83 -20.02 -33.60
C GLN A 64 25.85 -21.03 -32.43
N ALA A 65 24.86 -21.91 -32.38
CA ALA A 65 24.77 -23.03 -31.44
C ALA A 65 25.80 -24.14 -31.75
N THR A 66 26.15 -24.95 -30.75
CA THR A 66 26.38 -26.39 -30.95
C THR A 66 26.33 -27.15 -29.63
N ALA A 67 25.41 -28.12 -29.58
CA ALA A 67 25.44 -29.25 -28.68
C ALA A 67 26.46 -30.27 -29.17
N CYS A 68 27.01 -31.10 -28.27
CA CYS A 68 27.29 -32.50 -28.59
C CYS A 68 27.48 -33.35 -27.32
N THR A 69 26.78 -34.47 -27.36
CA THR A 69 26.66 -35.58 -26.43
C THR A 69 27.91 -36.44 -26.44
N GLY A 70 28.22 -37.11 -25.31
CA GLY A 70 29.24 -38.17 -25.26
C GLY A 70 29.22 -38.93 -23.94
N LEU A 71 28.56 -40.08 -23.92
CA LEU A 71 28.68 -41.13 -22.89
C LEU A 71 30.10 -41.72 -22.90
N GLN A 72 30.68 -42.02 -21.73
CA GLN A 72 31.28 -43.34 -21.45
C GLN A 72 31.74 -43.52 -19.99
N THR A 73 31.13 -44.53 -19.33
CA THR A 73 31.68 -45.59 -18.47
C THR A 73 32.70 -45.29 -17.35
N SER A 74 32.28 -45.60 -16.11
CA SER A 74 33.10 -45.80 -14.90
C SER A 74 34.06 -47.00 -14.99
N PRO A 75 35.08 -47.06 -14.12
CA PRO A 75 35.02 -48.06 -13.04
C PRO A 75 35.46 -47.57 -11.65
N VAL A 76 35.07 -48.39 -10.67
CA VAL A 76 35.00 -48.21 -9.21
C VAL A 76 36.38 -48.26 -8.51
N SER A 77 36.53 -47.50 -7.41
CA SER A 77 37.63 -47.54 -6.43
C SER A 77 37.18 -46.95 -5.07
N PRO A 78 37.84 -47.25 -3.93
CA PRO A 78 37.25 -47.76 -2.66
C PRO A 78 36.61 -46.72 -1.71
N PRO A 79 36.02 -47.14 -0.55
CA PRO A 79 35.06 -46.35 0.21
C PRO A 79 35.69 -45.16 0.95
N ALA A 80 34.96 -44.05 0.92
CA ALA A 80 35.32 -42.78 1.54
C ALA A 80 35.34 -42.83 3.08
N PRO A 81 36.21 -42.05 3.75
CA PRO A 81 36.15 -41.85 5.18
C PRO A 81 34.84 -41.16 5.58
N SER A 82 34.28 -41.58 6.71
CA SER A 82 33.01 -41.10 7.25
C SER A 82 32.95 -39.57 7.36
N PRO A 83 31.81 -38.93 7.02
CA PRO A 83 31.68 -37.49 7.09
C PRO A 83 31.79 -37.02 8.55
N PRO A 84 32.37 -35.83 8.81
CA PRO A 84 32.32 -35.22 10.13
C PRO A 84 30.84 -35.02 10.51
N SER A 85 30.50 -35.40 11.72
CA SER A 85 29.21 -35.12 12.35
C SER A 85 29.03 -33.59 12.43
N ASN A 86 28.43 -33.00 11.40
CA ASN A 86 27.83 -31.69 11.49
C ASN A 86 26.58 -31.84 12.36
N ASP A 87 26.80 -31.75 13.68
CA ASP A 87 25.77 -31.46 14.67
C ASP A 87 25.36 -29.98 14.46
N ALA A 88 24.78 -29.69 13.29
CA ALA A 88 24.09 -28.45 13.03
C ALA A 88 22.82 -28.51 13.88
N GLY A 89 22.96 -28.02 15.12
CA GLY A 89 21.93 -28.05 16.14
C GLY A 89 20.57 -27.71 15.55
N VAL A 90 19.59 -28.58 15.83
CA VAL A 90 18.18 -28.36 15.54
C VAL A 90 17.86 -26.92 15.95
N PRO A 91 17.35 -26.06 15.03
CA PRO A 91 16.99 -24.70 15.38
C PRO A 91 16.04 -24.75 16.58
N THR A 92 16.51 -24.29 17.73
CA THR A 92 15.67 -24.19 18.93
C THR A 92 14.52 -23.25 18.59
N VAL A 93 13.30 -23.78 18.60
CA VAL A 93 12.09 -23.00 18.31
C VAL A 93 11.95 -21.97 19.41
N ARG A 94 12.33 -20.73 19.11
CA ARG A 94 12.19 -19.59 20.02
C ARG A 94 10.72 -19.28 20.21
N SER A 95 10.34 -18.97 21.44
CA SER A 95 8.99 -18.54 21.77
C SER A 95 8.74 -17.13 21.25
N ILE A 96 7.46 -16.75 21.07
CA ILE A 96 7.07 -15.37 20.76
C ILE A 96 7.65 -14.38 21.77
N TRP A 97 7.83 -14.80 23.02
CA TRP A 97 8.33 -13.97 24.11
C TRP A 97 9.84 -13.67 24.05
N ASP A 98 10.56 -14.35 23.16
CA ASP A 98 11.98 -14.13 22.87
C ASP A 98 12.20 -13.04 21.82
N ILE A 99 11.12 -12.56 21.17
CA ILE A 99 11.18 -11.45 20.22
C ILE A 99 11.55 -10.18 21.00
N PRO A 100 12.54 -9.39 20.52
CA PRO A 100 12.94 -8.17 21.20
C PRO A 100 11.80 -7.15 21.24
N GLY A 101 11.77 -6.32 22.27
CA GLY A 101 10.74 -5.30 22.40
C GLY A 101 10.90 -4.45 23.64
N PRO A 102 10.03 -3.43 23.80
CA PRO A 102 10.01 -2.59 24.98
C PRO A 102 9.77 -3.37 26.26
N ARG A 103 10.24 -2.81 27.37
CA ARG A 103 10.02 -3.38 28.69
C ARG A 103 8.52 -3.54 28.94
N ARG A 104 8.12 -4.76 29.28
CA ARG A 104 6.74 -5.14 29.60
C ARG A 104 6.53 -4.89 31.10
N LEU A 105 5.56 -4.05 31.45
CA LEU A 105 5.14 -3.85 32.84
C LEU A 105 3.96 -4.80 33.14
N PRO A 106 3.83 -5.31 34.38
CA PRO A 106 2.65 -6.07 34.79
C PRO A 106 1.36 -5.27 34.50
N LEU A 107 0.32 -5.96 34.02
CA LEU A 107 -1.02 -5.43 33.71
C LEU A 107 -1.12 -4.43 32.55
N ILE A 108 -0.12 -3.55 32.36
CA ILE A 108 -0.15 -2.47 31.37
C ILE A 108 0.62 -2.86 30.09
N GLY A 109 1.46 -3.89 30.16
CA GLY A 109 2.28 -4.35 29.04
C GLY A 109 3.24 -3.25 28.59
N THR A 110 3.12 -2.84 27.33
CA THR A 110 3.96 -1.81 26.70
C THR A 110 3.25 -0.45 26.58
N LYS A 111 1.98 -0.36 27.01
CA LYS A 111 1.16 0.86 26.83
C LYS A 111 1.68 2.07 27.60
N TRP A 112 2.46 1.86 28.67
CA TRP A 112 3.09 2.93 29.45
C TRP A 112 3.89 3.91 28.58
N ARG A 113 4.41 3.46 27.43
CA ARG A 113 5.13 4.32 26.48
C ARG A 113 4.27 5.44 25.89
N TYR A 114 2.97 5.21 25.73
CA TYR A 114 2.03 6.22 25.22
C TYR A 114 1.64 7.24 26.30
N PHE A 115 1.73 6.86 27.59
CA PHE A 115 1.39 7.75 28.71
C PHE A 115 2.57 8.60 29.20
N PHE A 116 3.79 8.04 29.18
CA PHE A 116 4.98 8.67 29.78
C PHE A 116 6.05 9.08 28.75
N GLY A 117 5.84 8.86 27.45
CA GLY A 117 6.85 9.04 26.41
C GLY A 117 6.71 10.31 25.56
N ARG A 118 7.75 10.58 24.75
CA ARG A 118 7.72 11.57 23.64
C ARG A 118 6.84 11.11 22.45
N HIS A 119 6.24 9.93 22.56
CA HIS A 119 5.44 9.30 21.52
C HIS A 119 4.06 9.95 21.46
N ARG A 120 3.91 10.91 20.56
CA ARG A 120 2.61 11.52 20.28
C ARG A 120 1.83 10.64 19.32
N TYR A 121 0.54 10.42 19.59
CA TYR A 121 -0.39 9.79 18.65
C TYR A 121 -0.39 10.46 17.26
N ALA A 122 -0.09 11.76 17.19
CA ALA A 122 0.05 12.48 15.92
C ALA A 122 1.28 12.04 15.06
N LYS A 123 2.28 11.37 15.66
CA LYS A 123 3.56 11.00 15.03
C LYS A 123 3.88 9.52 15.25
N VAL A 124 2.88 8.66 15.08
CA VAL A 124 3.02 7.20 15.23
C VAL A 124 4.06 6.62 14.27
N HIS A 125 4.17 7.15 13.05
CA HIS A 125 5.18 6.70 12.08
C HIS A 125 6.62 6.93 12.57
N GLU A 126 6.92 8.08 13.19
CA GLU A 126 8.24 8.35 13.79
C GLU A 126 8.55 7.38 14.93
N THR A 127 7.52 7.06 15.71
CA THR A 127 7.61 6.12 16.83
C THR A 127 7.95 4.70 16.32
N PHE A 128 7.34 4.24 15.23
CA PHE A 128 7.72 2.96 14.61
C PHE A 128 9.13 2.97 14.01
N MET A 129 9.57 4.09 13.42
CA MET A 129 10.95 4.22 12.94
C MET A 129 11.97 4.12 14.08
N GLU A 130 11.70 4.75 15.22
CA GLU A 130 12.55 4.63 16.41
C GLU A 130 12.57 3.19 16.94
N MET A 131 11.41 2.53 16.99
CA MET A 131 11.33 1.12 17.40
C MET A 131 12.13 0.21 16.49
N HIS A 132 12.04 0.40 15.18
CA HIS A 132 12.85 -0.35 14.22
C HIS A 132 14.35 -0.15 14.46
N ARG A 133 14.79 1.10 14.66
CA ARG A 133 16.20 1.41 14.97
C ARG A 133 16.67 0.76 16.27
N ARG A 134 15.78 0.64 17.27
CA ARG A 134 16.12 0.16 18.61
C ARG A 134 16.06 -1.37 18.75
N TYR A 135 15.06 -2.01 18.17
CA TYR A 135 14.78 -3.45 18.36
C TYR A 135 15.09 -4.29 17.12
N GLY A 136 15.35 -3.65 15.97
CA GLY A 136 15.68 -4.33 14.73
C GLY A 136 14.45 -4.74 13.92
N PRO A 137 14.60 -5.73 13.01
CA PRO A 137 13.64 -6.02 11.93
C PRO A 137 12.29 -6.60 12.39
N ILE A 138 12.23 -7.10 13.62
CA ILE A 138 11.04 -7.66 14.25
C ILE A 138 10.97 -7.17 15.69
N MET A 139 9.76 -6.81 16.15
CA MET A 139 9.57 -6.31 17.51
C MET A 139 8.23 -6.77 18.08
N LEU A 140 8.24 -7.18 19.35
CA LEU A 140 7.04 -7.52 20.10
C LEU A 140 6.56 -6.32 20.91
N ASP A 141 5.33 -5.87 20.62
CA ASP A 141 4.56 -4.97 21.47
C ASP A 141 3.50 -5.78 22.21
N VAL A 142 3.20 -5.40 23.45
CA VAL A 142 2.18 -6.11 24.25
C VAL A 142 1.16 -5.09 24.72
N ASP A 143 0.01 -5.10 24.07
CA ASP A 143 -1.18 -4.35 24.47
C ASP A 143 -2.11 -5.32 25.25
N THR A 144 -3.40 -5.36 24.96
CA THR A 144 -4.35 -6.40 25.39
C THR A 144 -3.97 -7.76 24.80
N VAL A 145 -3.30 -7.76 23.64
CA VAL A 145 -2.78 -8.95 22.96
C VAL A 145 -1.32 -8.72 22.52
N PRO A 146 -0.50 -9.77 22.36
CA PRO A 146 0.82 -9.65 21.77
C PRO A 146 0.71 -9.26 20.29
N ILE A 147 1.42 -8.20 19.90
CA ILE A 147 1.45 -7.66 18.54
C ILE A 147 2.90 -7.75 18.05
N VAL A 148 3.11 -8.56 17.01
CA VAL A 148 4.41 -8.65 16.34
C VAL A 148 4.47 -7.63 15.22
N ASN A 149 5.36 -6.66 15.36
CA ASN A 149 5.64 -5.64 14.36
C ASN A 149 6.77 -6.14 13.45
N LEU A 150 6.51 -6.09 12.14
CA LEU A 150 7.47 -6.50 11.11
C LEU A 150 7.97 -5.27 10.36
N PHE A 151 9.29 -5.14 10.25
CA PHE A 151 9.93 -4.05 9.50
C PHE A 151 10.71 -4.57 8.29
N ASP A 152 11.08 -5.86 8.29
CA ASP A 152 11.75 -6.49 7.16
C ASP A 152 10.77 -6.89 6.04
N ARG A 153 11.22 -6.71 4.79
CA ARG A 153 10.44 -7.03 3.59
C ARG A 153 10.14 -8.52 3.46
N ALA A 154 11.12 -9.39 3.72
CA ALA A 154 10.94 -10.83 3.54
C ALA A 154 9.92 -11.38 4.55
N ASP A 155 9.90 -10.86 5.77
CA ASP A 155 8.92 -11.27 6.78
C ASP A 155 7.51 -10.74 6.47
N MET A 156 7.38 -9.50 6.02
CA MET A 156 6.11 -8.97 5.52
C MET A 156 5.57 -9.81 4.35
N GLU A 157 6.44 -10.20 3.42
CA GLU A 157 6.07 -11.05 2.28
C GLU A 157 5.57 -12.43 2.73
N LYS A 158 6.21 -13.06 3.72
CA LYS A 158 5.74 -14.35 4.28
C LYS A 158 4.32 -14.22 4.84
N VAL A 159 4.03 -13.17 5.60
CA VAL A 159 2.69 -12.94 6.17
C VAL A 159 1.67 -12.67 5.07
N LEU A 160 2.00 -11.83 4.08
CA LEU A 160 1.08 -11.49 2.99
C LEU A 160 0.80 -12.67 2.05
N ARG A 161 1.75 -13.59 1.89
CA ARG A 161 1.59 -14.81 1.10
C ARG A 161 0.98 -15.97 1.88
N TYR A 162 0.79 -15.83 3.18
CA TYR A 162 0.21 -16.89 3.99
C TYR A 162 -1.16 -17.28 3.43
N PRO A 163 -1.38 -18.55 3.08
CA PRO A 163 -2.62 -18.99 2.45
C PRO A 163 -3.75 -18.96 3.48
N SER A 164 -4.49 -17.85 3.53
CA SER A 164 -5.71 -17.72 4.32
C SER A 164 -6.91 -17.43 3.43
N ARG A 165 -7.92 -18.30 3.53
CA ARG A 165 -9.21 -18.08 2.87
C ARG A 165 -9.94 -16.86 3.45
N TYR A 166 -9.73 -16.59 4.74
CA TYR A 166 -10.34 -15.49 5.48
C TYR A 166 -9.24 -14.78 6.29
N PRO A 167 -8.49 -13.84 5.68
CA PRO A 167 -7.53 -13.04 6.43
C PRO A 167 -8.25 -12.33 7.58
N PHE A 168 -7.71 -12.46 8.78
CA PHE A 168 -8.25 -11.80 9.96
C PHE A 168 -7.60 -10.43 10.12
N ARG A 169 -8.42 -9.40 10.22
CA ARG A 169 -7.97 -8.04 10.55
C ARG A 169 -8.76 -7.57 11.76
N PRO A 170 -8.12 -7.25 12.91
CA PRO A 170 -8.84 -6.75 14.08
C PRO A 170 -9.81 -5.61 13.68
N PRO A 171 -11.10 -5.71 14.03
CA PRO A 171 -12.08 -4.70 13.66
C PRO A 171 -11.80 -3.41 14.44
N THR A 172 -12.28 -2.28 13.91
CA THR A 172 -12.32 -1.05 14.70
C THR A 172 -13.53 -1.13 15.62
N GLU A 173 -13.33 -1.63 16.84
CA GLU A 173 -14.40 -1.99 17.78
C GLU A 173 -15.41 -0.85 18.01
N ILE A 174 -14.94 0.39 18.20
CA ILE A 174 -15.82 1.55 18.41
C ILE A 174 -16.77 1.79 17.22
N VAL A 175 -16.30 1.58 15.99
CA VAL A 175 -17.12 1.72 14.78
C VAL A 175 -18.16 0.60 14.72
N GLU A 176 -17.78 -0.62 15.11
CA GLU A 176 -18.71 -1.75 15.13
C GLU A 176 -19.80 -1.54 16.18
N VAL A 177 -19.43 -1.16 17.41
CA VAL A 177 -20.39 -0.87 18.49
C VAL A 177 -21.35 0.24 18.07
N TYR A 178 -20.84 1.34 17.53
CA TYR A 178 -21.67 2.46 17.10
C TYR A 178 -22.66 2.05 15.99
N ARG A 179 -22.21 1.30 14.98
CA ARG A 179 -23.08 0.85 13.88
C ARG A 179 -24.16 -0.12 14.36
N SER A 180 -23.77 -1.09 15.19
CA SER A 180 -24.68 -2.07 15.76
C SER A 180 -25.72 -1.45 16.70
N SER A 181 -25.38 -0.33 17.36
CA SER A 181 -26.32 0.42 18.20
C SER A 181 -27.39 1.20 17.41
N ARG A 182 -27.25 1.34 16.08
CA ARG A 182 -28.14 2.13 15.22
C ARG A 182 -28.57 1.36 13.96
N PRO A 183 -29.34 0.26 14.13
CA PRO A 183 -29.85 -0.52 13.00
C PRO A 183 -30.84 0.27 12.13
N ASP A 184 -31.41 1.37 12.64
CA ASP A 184 -32.26 2.31 11.90
C ASP A 184 -31.50 3.05 10.78
N ARG A 185 -30.16 3.18 10.91
CA ARG A 185 -29.30 3.91 9.96
C ARG A 185 -28.32 3.02 9.24
N PHE A 186 -27.87 1.96 9.89
CA PHE A 186 -26.83 1.08 9.38
C PHE A 186 -27.38 -0.33 9.21
N GLY A 187 -27.34 -0.83 7.97
CA GLY A 187 -27.66 -2.23 7.68
C GLY A 187 -26.48 -3.14 8.02
N VAL A 188 -25.91 -3.76 7.00
CA VAL A 188 -24.83 -4.75 7.14
C VAL A 188 -23.52 -4.15 7.68
N THR A 189 -22.74 -4.98 8.39
CA THR A 189 -21.34 -4.69 8.74
C THR A 189 -20.57 -4.31 7.48
N ASN A 190 -19.83 -3.20 7.55
CA ASN A 190 -19.09 -2.69 6.41
C ASN A 190 -17.94 -3.66 6.04
N LEU A 191 -17.45 -3.58 4.80
CA LEU A 191 -16.34 -4.43 4.33
C LEU A 191 -15.07 -4.31 5.19
N ILE A 192 -14.88 -3.15 5.84
CA ILE A 192 -13.68 -2.81 6.63
C ILE A 192 -13.64 -3.58 7.96
N ASN A 193 -14.80 -3.78 8.59
CA ASN A 193 -14.95 -4.46 9.88
C ASN A 193 -15.42 -5.91 9.75
N ALA A 194 -16.04 -6.28 8.62
CA ALA A 194 -16.50 -7.65 8.39
C ALA A 194 -15.33 -8.64 8.48
N GLN A 195 -15.60 -9.85 8.98
CA GLN A 195 -14.62 -10.94 9.09
C GLN A 195 -15.16 -12.22 8.45
N GLY A 196 -14.26 -13.21 8.26
CA GLY A 196 -14.64 -14.57 7.91
C GLY A 196 -15.38 -14.68 6.57
N ALA A 197 -16.37 -15.57 6.52
CA ALA A 197 -17.19 -15.79 5.34
C ALA A 197 -17.95 -14.54 4.89
N LYS A 198 -18.39 -13.69 5.83
CA LYS A 198 -19.13 -12.47 5.49
C LYS A 198 -18.25 -11.45 4.78
N TRP A 199 -17.03 -11.25 5.28
CA TRP A 199 -16.02 -10.45 4.59
C TRP A 199 -15.77 -10.96 3.18
N HIS A 200 -15.56 -12.28 3.03
CA HIS A 200 -15.27 -12.89 1.74
C HIS A 200 -16.41 -12.69 0.74
N GLU A 201 -17.66 -12.89 1.17
CA GLU A 201 -18.86 -12.64 0.36
C GLU A 201 -18.91 -11.18 -0.13
N LEU A 202 -18.77 -10.22 0.79
CA LEU A 202 -18.79 -8.79 0.47
C LEU A 202 -17.62 -8.42 -0.46
N ARG A 203 -16.41 -8.91 -0.18
CA ARG A 203 -15.21 -8.65 -0.97
C ARG A 203 -15.37 -9.20 -2.39
N ALA A 204 -15.86 -10.42 -2.55
CA ALA A 204 -16.06 -11.04 -3.86
C ALA A 204 -17.07 -10.26 -4.71
N LYS A 205 -18.19 -9.82 -4.10
CA LYS A 205 -19.24 -9.06 -4.80
C LYS A 205 -18.80 -7.64 -5.16
N LEU A 206 -18.12 -6.93 -4.26
CA LEU A 206 -17.75 -5.52 -4.48
C LEU A 206 -16.51 -5.36 -5.37
N THR A 207 -15.47 -6.16 -5.12
CA THR A 207 -14.18 -5.97 -5.79
C THR A 207 -14.28 -6.28 -7.26
N THR A 208 -15.01 -7.33 -7.64
CA THR A 208 -15.19 -7.73 -9.03
C THR A 208 -15.80 -6.61 -9.88
N GLY A 209 -16.77 -5.86 -9.35
CA GLY A 209 -17.33 -4.70 -10.03
C GLY A 209 -16.35 -3.53 -10.11
N ILE A 210 -15.86 -3.07 -8.95
CA ILE A 210 -15.06 -1.84 -8.83
C ILE A 210 -13.71 -1.93 -9.55
N THR A 211 -13.08 -3.10 -9.54
CA THR A 211 -11.76 -3.28 -10.16
C THR A 211 -11.84 -3.99 -11.51
N SER A 212 -13.03 -4.13 -12.10
CA SER A 212 -13.13 -4.67 -13.45
C SER A 212 -12.49 -3.71 -14.45
N ARG A 213 -11.73 -4.26 -15.39
CA ARG A 213 -11.12 -3.48 -16.47
C ARG A 213 -12.16 -2.66 -17.24
N HIS A 214 -13.33 -3.24 -17.49
CA HIS A 214 -14.41 -2.59 -18.22
C HIS A 214 -14.93 -1.34 -17.48
N VAL A 215 -15.23 -1.45 -16.17
CA VAL A 215 -15.67 -0.31 -15.36
C VAL A 215 -14.58 0.77 -15.30
N LEU A 216 -13.32 0.37 -15.09
CA LEU A 216 -12.21 1.32 -15.06
C LEU A 216 -12.04 2.05 -16.40
N GLN A 217 -12.10 1.35 -17.52
CA GLN A 217 -12.00 1.95 -18.85
C GLN A 217 -13.15 2.89 -19.17
N ALA A 218 -14.37 2.53 -18.78
CA ALA A 218 -15.54 3.39 -18.95
C ALA A 218 -15.46 4.66 -18.10
N PHE A 219 -14.72 4.63 -16.99
CA PHE A 219 -14.57 5.77 -16.09
C PHE A 219 -13.46 6.76 -16.49
N ILE A 220 -12.47 6.33 -17.28
CA ILE A 220 -11.33 7.17 -17.71
C ILE A 220 -11.78 8.51 -18.32
N PRO A 221 -12.75 8.57 -19.25
CA PRO A 221 -13.18 9.84 -19.83
C PRO A 221 -13.68 10.84 -18.77
N SER A 222 -14.50 10.39 -17.82
CA SER A 222 -15.01 11.23 -16.73
C SER A 222 -13.89 11.71 -15.81
N VAL A 223 -12.88 10.87 -15.54
CA VAL A 223 -11.69 11.31 -14.77
C VAL A 223 -10.89 12.35 -15.53
N ASN A 224 -10.72 12.21 -16.84
CA ASN A 224 -10.01 13.19 -17.65
C ASN A 224 -10.69 14.56 -17.60
N GLU A 225 -12.03 14.60 -17.75
CA GLU A 225 -12.80 15.84 -17.59
C GLU A 225 -12.61 16.48 -16.20
N ILE A 226 -12.62 15.66 -15.14
CA ILE A 226 -12.38 16.14 -13.77
C ILE A 226 -10.96 16.68 -13.61
N CYS A 227 -9.97 16.05 -14.25
CA CYS A 227 -8.58 16.51 -14.26
C CYS A 227 -8.43 17.85 -15.01
N ASP A 228 -9.12 18.01 -16.14
CA ASP A 228 -9.13 19.28 -16.88
C ASP A 228 -9.74 20.40 -16.03
N ASP A 229 -10.88 20.13 -15.39
CA ASP A 229 -11.52 21.07 -14.44
C ASP A 229 -10.61 21.44 -13.28
N PHE A 230 -9.84 20.47 -12.76
CA PHE A 230 -8.86 20.70 -11.71
C PHE A 230 -7.72 21.58 -12.17
N VAL A 231 -7.15 21.33 -13.35
CA VAL A 231 -6.09 22.16 -13.93
C VAL A 231 -6.59 23.59 -14.13
N ASP A 232 -7.81 23.77 -14.61
CA ASP A 232 -8.39 25.10 -14.80
C ASP A 232 -8.72 25.79 -13.49
N LEU A 233 -9.12 25.06 -12.45
CA LEU A 233 -9.28 25.61 -11.11
C LEU A 233 -7.94 26.07 -10.51
N VAL A 234 -6.89 25.24 -10.66
CA VAL A 234 -5.51 25.55 -10.23
C VAL A 234 -5.00 26.80 -10.95
N ARG A 235 -5.21 26.92 -12.27
CA ARG A 235 -4.83 28.10 -13.05
C ARG A 235 -5.54 29.37 -12.56
N ARG A 236 -6.84 29.28 -12.27
CA ARG A 236 -7.65 30.42 -11.79
C ARG A 236 -7.31 30.86 -10.36
N GLN A 237 -6.92 29.93 -9.49
CA GLN A 237 -6.57 30.23 -8.11
C GLN A 237 -5.08 30.59 -7.91
N ARG A 238 -4.29 30.54 -8.97
CA ARG A 238 -2.89 30.93 -8.95
C ARG A 238 -2.78 32.45 -8.80
N ALA A 239 -2.10 32.89 -7.75
CA ALA A 239 -1.77 34.29 -7.56
C ALA A 239 -0.68 34.73 -8.55
N ASP A 240 -0.47 36.05 -8.67
CA ASP A 240 0.49 36.63 -9.61
C ASP A 240 1.95 36.20 -9.32
N ASP A 241 2.26 35.91 -8.06
CA ASP A 241 3.56 35.35 -7.62
C ASP A 241 3.72 33.85 -7.96
N GLY A 242 2.70 33.26 -8.58
CA GLY A 242 2.65 31.87 -8.98
C GLY A 242 2.24 30.90 -7.87
N THR A 243 1.91 31.38 -6.67
CA THR A 243 1.51 30.55 -5.53
C THR A 243 0.03 30.19 -5.57
N ILE A 244 -0.33 29.07 -4.92
CA ILE A 244 -1.72 28.63 -4.75
C ILE A 244 -1.98 28.47 -3.27
N ARG A 245 -2.93 29.25 -2.76
CA ARG A 245 -3.35 29.19 -1.35
C ARG A 245 -4.32 28.02 -1.17
N ASN A 246 -4.26 27.37 0.00
CA ASN A 246 -5.15 26.27 0.37
C ASN A 246 -5.21 25.12 -0.66
N PHE A 247 -4.09 24.79 -1.31
CA PHE A 247 -4.02 23.73 -2.32
C PHE A 247 -4.55 22.38 -1.81
N GLN A 248 -4.38 22.08 -0.51
CA GLN A 248 -4.96 20.90 0.13
C GLN A 248 -6.48 20.84 -0.01
N ASP A 249 -7.20 21.95 0.10
CA ASP A 249 -8.66 21.98 -0.06
C ASP A 249 -9.07 21.72 -1.52
N ILE A 250 -8.28 22.23 -2.46
CA ILE A 250 -8.47 21.97 -3.90
C ILE A 250 -8.24 20.49 -4.20
N ALA A 251 -7.16 19.91 -3.66
CA ALA A 251 -6.83 18.49 -3.79
C ALA A 251 -7.89 17.58 -3.15
N ASN A 252 -8.40 17.95 -1.97
CA ASN A 252 -9.50 17.22 -1.33
C ASN A 252 -10.77 17.29 -2.17
N SER A 253 -11.07 18.44 -2.76
CA SER A 253 -12.25 18.62 -3.63
C SER A 253 -12.15 17.79 -4.91
N VAL A 254 -10.97 17.70 -5.54
CA VAL A 254 -10.78 16.84 -6.72
C VAL A 254 -10.91 15.36 -6.36
N GLY A 255 -10.32 14.94 -5.24
CA GLY A 255 -10.45 13.57 -4.74
C GLY A 255 -11.91 13.19 -4.45
N LEU A 256 -12.66 14.12 -3.85
CA LEU A 256 -14.08 13.93 -3.57
C LEU A 256 -14.93 13.87 -4.85
N GLU A 257 -14.63 14.70 -5.85
CA GLU A 257 -15.31 14.67 -7.15
C GLU A 257 -15.06 13.33 -7.86
N ILE A 258 -13.81 12.85 -7.86
CA ILE A 258 -13.44 11.57 -8.48
C ILE A 258 -14.16 10.40 -7.80
N ILE A 259 -14.12 10.30 -6.46
CA ILE A 259 -14.74 9.17 -5.76
C ILE A 259 -16.26 9.20 -5.88
N CYS A 260 -16.89 10.38 -5.80
CA CYS A 260 -18.33 10.50 -6.00
C CYS A 260 -18.72 10.17 -7.45
N CYS A 261 -17.92 10.58 -8.44
CA CYS A 261 -18.17 10.25 -9.83
C CYS A 261 -18.07 8.74 -10.06
N LEU A 262 -17.08 8.06 -9.46
CA LEU A 262 -16.92 6.62 -9.55
C LEU A 262 -18.06 5.85 -8.88
N VAL A 263 -18.44 6.25 -7.67
CA VAL A 263 -19.40 5.51 -6.85
C VAL A 263 -20.85 5.83 -7.20
N LEU A 264 -21.16 7.09 -7.53
CA LEU A 264 -22.53 7.55 -7.81
C LEU A 264 -22.82 7.69 -9.31
N GLY A 265 -21.81 7.52 -10.18
CA GLY A 265 -21.96 7.63 -11.62
C GLY A 265 -22.28 9.05 -12.11
N ARG A 266 -21.98 10.09 -11.31
CA ARG A 266 -22.30 11.48 -11.64
C ARG A 266 -21.31 12.49 -11.10
N ARG A 267 -21.23 13.63 -11.78
CA ARG A 267 -20.51 14.82 -11.32
C ARG A 267 -21.28 15.49 -10.17
N MET A 268 -20.56 15.92 -9.14
CA MET A 268 -21.12 16.58 -7.96
C MET A 268 -20.88 18.10 -8.01
N GLY A 269 -19.91 18.54 -8.81
CA GLY A 269 -19.62 19.95 -9.02
C GLY A 269 -18.77 20.57 -7.91
N TYR A 270 -17.93 19.80 -7.22
CA TYR A 270 -17.03 20.34 -6.19
C TYR A 270 -15.95 21.26 -6.76
N LEU A 271 -15.63 21.12 -8.05
CA LEU A 271 -14.60 21.88 -8.76
C LEU A 271 -15.15 23.06 -9.56
N THR A 272 -16.47 23.13 -9.74
CA THR A 272 -17.09 24.23 -10.47
C THR A 272 -17.31 25.41 -9.53
N THR A 273 -17.23 26.62 -10.08
CA THR A 273 -17.56 27.85 -9.33
C THR A 273 -19.02 27.86 -8.86
N ASN A 274 -19.86 27.02 -9.46
CA ASN A 274 -21.29 26.96 -9.23
C ASN A 274 -21.65 25.93 -8.15
N ARG A 275 -21.27 26.24 -6.89
CA ARG A 275 -21.53 25.42 -5.69
C ARG A 275 -23.00 25.43 -5.25
N GLN A 276 -23.95 25.23 -6.18
CA GLN A 276 -25.38 25.48 -5.93
C GLN A 276 -26.03 24.48 -4.97
N ASN A 277 -25.41 23.31 -4.76
CA ASN A 277 -26.01 22.27 -3.92
C ASN A 277 -25.45 22.31 -2.49
N ALA A 278 -26.18 22.96 -1.60
CA ALA A 278 -25.84 23.06 -0.17
C ALA A 278 -25.65 21.69 0.51
N LYS A 279 -26.34 20.63 0.04
CA LYS A 279 -26.16 19.27 0.62
C LYS A 279 -24.81 18.68 0.25
N PHE A 280 -24.35 18.87 -0.98
CA PHE A 280 -23.04 18.39 -1.42
C PHE A 280 -21.93 19.14 -0.70
N MET A 281 -22.12 20.43 -0.47
CA MET A 281 -21.20 21.24 0.32
C MET A 281 -21.06 20.78 1.76
N ARG A 282 -22.18 20.48 2.43
CA ARG A 282 -22.16 19.89 3.78
C ARG A 282 -21.48 18.52 3.79
N LEU A 283 -21.66 17.71 2.74
CA LEU A 283 -20.96 16.43 2.63
C LEU A 283 -19.45 16.63 2.51
N ALA A 284 -19.00 17.57 1.68
CA ALA A 284 -17.57 17.87 1.53
C ALA A 284 -16.94 18.37 2.85
N GLU A 285 -17.66 19.20 3.59
CA GLU A 285 -17.24 19.70 4.91
C GLU A 285 -17.17 18.57 5.95
N ALA A 286 -18.21 17.73 6.04
CA ALA A 286 -18.22 16.60 6.96
C ALA A 286 -17.10 15.58 6.67
N VAL A 287 -16.78 15.36 5.39
CA VAL A 287 -15.63 14.52 4.98
C VAL A 287 -14.34 15.17 5.46
N LYS A 288 -14.16 16.48 5.27
CA LYS A 288 -12.97 17.21 5.72
C LYS A 288 -12.79 17.18 7.24
N GLU A 289 -13.87 17.23 8.02
CA GLU A 289 -13.79 17.14 9.49
C GLU A 289 -13.46 15.73 10.00
N SER A 290 -13.71 14.69 9.18
CA SER A 290 -13.51 13.30 9.57
C SER A 290 -12.07 12.79 9.38
N PHE A 291 -11.20 13.57 8.71
CA PHE A 291 -9.82 13.21 8.36
C PHE A 291 -8.83 14.32 8.74
#